data_AF-A0A968MH34-F1
#
_entry.id   AF-A0A968MH34-F1
#
_cell.length_a   1.000
_cell.length_b   1.000
_cell.length_c   1.000
_cell.angle_alpha   90.00
_cell.angle_beta   90.00
_cell.angle_gamma   90.00
#
_symmetry.space_group_name_H-M   'P 1'
#
loop_
_entity.id
_entity.type
_entity.pdbx_description
1 polymer ?
#
loop_
_entity_poly.entity_id
_entity_poly.type
_entity_poly.pdbx_seq_one_letter_code
_entity_poly.pdbx_strand_id
1 'polypeptide(L)'
;MIDQTYETMGYPEMIVSGGKNTKIVAMYAENLIVKNHAPKGIRNEIEGKKLVGIKDVFIPDGGQNRLFKPTYLRAFRFIELIIQTSDEPLILEKYYHVSCQAPIEKRALFETGDSLVNWMMDAGWRTVSICSQDMLFSDAAYEQISIPEIHAFTTFLC
;
A
#
# COMPACT_ATOMS: atom_id res chain seq x y z
N MET A 1 1.12 4.02 -13.89
CA MET A 1 1.00 4.22 -12.43
C MET A 1 -0.44 3.95 -12.03
N ILE A 2 -0.66 3.35 -10.86
CA ILE A 2 -1.96 2.97 -10.33
C ILE A 2 -2.19 3.80 -9.05
N ASP A 3 -3.40 4.32 -8.86
CA ASP A 3 -3.85 5.02 -7.64
C ASP A 3 -4.98 4.22 -6.98
N GLN A 4 -4.72 3.71 -5.78
CA GLN A 4 -5.70 3.00 -4.94
C GLN A 4 -6.73 3.95 -4.31
N THR A 5 -6.57 5.26 -4.49
CA THR A 5 -7.41 6.37 -3.97
C THR A 5 -7.33 6.60 -2.46
N TYR A 6 -6.96 5.58 -1.68
CA TYR A 6 -6.74 5.64 -0.25
C TYR A 6 -5.51 4.81 0.14
N GLU A 7 -4.97 5.10 1.33
CA GLU A 7 -3.84 4.36 1.91
C GLU A 7 -4.29 2.99 2.42
N THR A 8 -3.59 1.93 2.04
CA THR A 8 -3.90 0.55 2.45
C THR A 8 -2.63 -0.20 2.84
N MET A 9 -2.77 -1.32 3.55
CA MET A 9 -1.67 -2.21 3.91
C MET A 9 -1.99 -3.66 3.59
N GLY A 10 -0.99 -4.40 3.09
CA GLY A 10 -1.13 -5.83 2.79
C GLY A 10 -0.16 -6.32 1.73
N TYR A 11 -0.58 -7.34 0.97
CA TYR A 11 0.22 -8.01 -0.04
C TYR A 11 -0.30 -7.67 -1.44
N PRO A 12 0.38 -6.77 -2.19
CA PRO A 12 0.11 -6.58 -3.61
C PRO A 12 0.65 -7.78 -4.40
N GLU A 13 -0.26 -8.61 -4.89
CA GLU A 13 0.03 -9.86 -5.61
C GLU A 13 -0.15 -9.68 -7.11
N MET A 14 0.67 -10.38 -7.90
CA MET A 14 0.55 -10.41 -9.35
C MET A 14 0.63 -11.83 -9.88
N ILE A 15 -0.17 -12.14 -10.89
CA ILE A 15 -0.13 -13.40 -11.62
C ILE A 15 0.32 -13.10 -13.05
N VAL A 16 1.36 -13.80 -13.51
CA VAL A 16 1.92 -13.60 -14.86
C VAL A 16 2.09 -14.92 -15.60
N SER A 17 2.10 -14.84 -16.92
CA SER A 17 2.36 -15.97 -17.81
C SER A 17 3.42 -15.60 -18.85
N GLY A 18 4.35 -16.51 -19.13
CA GLY A 18 5.45 -16.30 -20.08
C GLY A 18 6.51 -15.33 -19.56
N GLY A 19 7.14 -14.61 -20.48
CA GLY A 19 8.05 -13.51 -20.18
C GLY A 19 9.35 -13.92 -19.48
N LYS A 20 9.93 -15.08 -19.80
CA LYS A 20 11.20 -15.52 -19.18
C LYS A 20 12.24 -14.40 -19.16
N ASN A 21 12.87 -14.19 -18.00
CA ASN A 21 13.87 -13.15 -17.75
C ASN A 21 13.36 -11.69 -17.85
N THR A 22 12.04 -11.47 -17.99
CA THR A 22 11.45 -10.13 -17.89
C THR A 22 11.67 -9.56 -16.51
N LYS A 23 12.12 -8.31 -16.41
CA LYS A 23 12.27 -7.64 -15.11
C LYS A 23 11.03 -6.82 -14.81
N ILE A 24 10.29 -7.22 -13.78
CA ILE A 24 9.14 -6.48 -13.26
C ILE A 24 9.58 -5.82 -11.95
N VAL A 25 9.49 -4.50 -11.89
CA VAL A 25 9.72 -3.73 -10.67
C VAL A 25 8.40 -3.11 -10.25
N ALA A 26 7.92 -3.48 -9.06
CA ALA A 26 6.75 -2.88 -8.45
C ALA A 26 7.21 -1.96 -7.32
N MET A 27 6.91 -0.67 -7.42
CA MET A 27 7.25 0.33 -6.42
C MET A 27 5.99 0.88 -5.74
N TYR A 28 6.07 1.05 -4.43
CA TYR A 28 4.95 1.37 -3.55
C TYR A 28 5.23 2.65 -2.78
N ALA A 29 4.26 3.56 -2.73
CA ALA A 29 4.36 4.75 -1.90
C ALA A 29 2.99 5.28 -1.46
N GLU A 30 2.96 5.94 -0.30
CA GLU A 30 1.80 6.69 0.19
C GLU A 30 1.60 7.99 -0.60
N ASN A 31 2.70 8.58 -1.09
CA ASN A 31 2.73 9.92 -1.67
C ASN A 31 3.75 10.03 -2.80
N LEU A 32 3.50 10.96 -3.71
CA LEU A 32 4.40 11.29 -4.83
C LEU A 32 5.24 12.53 -4.50
N ILE A 33 6.44 12.61 -5.08
CA ILE A 33 7.37 13.72 -4.85
C ILE A 33 7.53 14.60 -6.09
N VAL A 34 7.68 15.91 -5.88
CA VAL A 34 8.03 16.91 -6.90
C VAL A 34 9.51 17.26 -6.77
N LYS A 35 10.27 17.24 -7.87
CA LYS A 35 11.64 17.79 -8.01
C LYS A 35 12.58 17.54 -6.80
N ASN A 36 12.96 16.29 -6.55
CA ASN A 36 14.06 15.89 -5.63
C ASN A 36 14.08 16.48 -4.20
N HIS A 37 13.13 17.31 -3.74
CA HIS A 37 12.62 17.54 -2.37
C HIS A 37 11.78 18.85 -2.30
N ALA A 38 10.71 18.80 -1.49
CA ALA A 38 9.70 19.78 -1.01
C ALA A 38 9.22 20.95 -1.90
N PRO A 39 7.90 21.28 -1.87
CA PRO A 39 6.81 20.67 -1.07
C PRO A 39 6.20 19.41 -1.71
N LYS A 40 5.54 18.56 -0.89
CA LYS A 40 4.82 17.33 -1.33
C LYS A 40 3.71 17.63 -2.38
N GLY A 41 3.33 18.90 -2.52
CA GLY A 41 2.27 19.34 -3.43
C GLY A 41 0.89 18.79 -3.06
N ILE A 42 -0.09 18.95 -3.95
CA ILE A 42 -1.43 18.39 -3.76
C ILE A 42 -1.37 16.89 -4.03
N ARG A 43 -1.67 16.05 -3.03
CA ARG A 43 -1.49 14.59 -3.10
C ARG A 43 -2.27 13.89 -4.22
N ASN A 44 -3.34 14.51 -4.71
CA ASN A 44 -4.16 13.96 -5.79
C ASN A 44 -3.62 14.30 -7.20
N GLU A 45 -2.61 15.16 -7.30
CA GLU A 45 -1.95 15.46 -8.57
C GLU A 45 -0.81 14.48 -8.81
N ILE A 46 -0.86 13.80 -9.95
CA ILE A 46 0.10 12.78 -10.39
C ILE A 46 1.13 13.37 -11.37
N GLU A 47 0.68 14.29 -12.22
CA GLU A 47 1.46 14.77 -13.35
C GLU A 47 2.74 15.50 -12.90
N GLY A 48 3.86 15.18 -13.56
CA GLY A 48 5.17 15.75 -13.24
C GLY A 48 5.79 15.26 -11.92
N LYS A 49 5.14 14.34 -11.19
CA LYS A 49 5.66 13.77 -9.95
C LYS A 49 6.30 12.40 -10.18
N LYS A 50 7.15 12.00 -9.24
CA LYS A 50 7.81 10.68 -9.25
C LYS A 50 7.42 9.91 -8.00
N LEU A 51 7.31 8.60 -8.17
CA LEU A 51 7.13 7.67 -7.07
C LEU A 51 8.50 7.28 -6.52
N VAL A 52 8.67 7.43 -5.20
CA VAL A 52 9.87 6.97 -4.49
C VAL A 52 9.40 6.24 -3.24
N GLY A 53 9.71 4.96 -3.17
CA GLY A 53 9.37 4.11 -2.04
C GLY A 53 9.95 2.71 -2.17
N ILE A 54 9.37 1.77 -1.43
CA ILE A 54 9.83 0.37 -1.38
C ILE A 54 9.61 -0.29 -2.74
N LYS A 55 10.57 -1.11 -3.17
CA LYS A 55 10.55 -1.81 -4.46
C LYS A 55 10.60 -3.31 -4.25
N ASP A 56 9.72 -4.00 -4.94
CA ASP A 56 9.81 -5.43 -5.17
C ASP A 56 10.26 -5.69 -6.61
N VAL A 57 11.14 -6.67 -6.79
CA VAL A 57 11.64 -7.08 -8.11
C VAL A 57 11.27 -8.53 -8.34
N PHE A 58 10.60 -8.79 -9.45
CA PHE A 58 10.21 -10.13 -9.87
C PHE A 58 10.74 -10.43 -11.27
N ILE A 59 11.32 -11.62 -11.42
CA ILE A 59 11.85 -12.13 -12.68
C ILE A 59 11.18 -13.49 -12.93
N PRO A 60 10.19 -13.57 -13.84
CA PRO A 60 9.49 -14.81 -14.12
C PRO A 60 10.36 -15.75 -14.96
N ASP A 61 10.07 -17.05 -14.84
CA ASP A 61 10.81 -18.14 -15.47
C ASP A 61 10.30 -18.52 -16.88
N GLY A 62 9.24 -17.87 -17.37
CA GLY A 62 8.54 -18.22 -18.61
C GLY A 62 7.36 -19.16 -18.42
N GLY A 63 7.09 -19.60 -17.18
CA GLY A 63 5.95 -20.46 -16.88
C GLY A 63 4.60 -19.76 -17.00
N GLN A 64 3.53 -20.53 -16.98
CA GLN A 64 2.16 -20.03 -16.98
C GLN A 64 1.66 -19.81 -15.55
N ASN A 65 0.83 -18.79 -15.33
CA ASN A 65 0.18 -18.51 -14.05
C ASN A 65 1.12 -18.47 -12.83
N ARG A 66 2.29 -17.85 -12.98
CA ARG A 66 3.24 -17.63 -11.89
C ARG A 66 2.73 -16.54 -10.96
N LEU A 67 2.55 -16.89 -9.68
CA LEU A 67 2.22 -15.95 -8.62
C LEU A 67 3.50 -15.31 -8.07
N PHE A 68 3.52 -13.99 -8.06
CA PHE A 68 4.43 -13.22 -7.21
C PHE A 68 3.65 -12.63 -6.04
N LYS A 69 4.21 -12.82 -4.84
CA LYS A 69 3.73 -12.27 -3.57
C LYS A 69 4.92 -11.65 -2.83
N PRO A 70 4.83 -10.40 -2.37
CA PRO A 70 5.85 -9.81 -1.51
C PRO A 70 6.04 -10.63 -0.23
N THR A 71 7.28 -10.74 0.23
CA THR A 71 7.61 -11.46 1.47
C THR A 71 7.18 -10.71 2.74
N TYR A 72 6.85 -9.43 2.61
CA TYR A 72 6.46 -8.57 3.72
C TYR A 72 5.37 -7.58 3.29
N LEU A 73 4.67 -7.02 4.27
CA LEU A 73 3.59 -6.06 4.06
C LEU A 73 4.08 -4.82 3.28
N ARG A 74 3.20 -4.27 2.46
CA ARG A 74 3.38 -2.97 1.79
C ARG A 74 2.25 -2.06 2.22
N ALA A 75 2.60 -0.90 2.76
CA ALA A 75 1.70 0.24 2.85
C ALA A 75 1.82 1.07 1.58
N PHE A 76 0.69 1.34 0.94
CA PHE A 76 0.66 2.16 -0.25
C PHE A 76 -0.71 2.77 -0.53
N ARG A 77 -0.66 3.86 -1.30
CA ARG A 77 -1.75 4.35 -2.14
C ARG A 77 -1.40 4.24 -3.62
N PHE A 78 -0.17 4.60 -3.96
CA PHE A 78 0.32 4.63 -5.33
C PHE A 78 1.21 3.43 -5.63
N ILE A 79 1.07 2.90 -6.84
CA ILE A 79 1.89 1.80 -7.34
C ILE A 79 2.45 2.16 -8.71
N GLU A 80 3.74 1.98 -8.88
CA GLU A 80 4.42 2.07 -10.17
C GLU A 80 4.94 0.70 -10.58
N LEU A 81 4.42 0.18 -11.70
CA LEU A 81 4.89 -1.04 -12.34
C LEU A 81 5.80 -0.67 -13.51
N ILE A 82 7.08 -1.03 -13.42
CA ILE A 82 8.06 -0.88 -14.49
C ILE A 82 8.37 -2.28 -15.01
N ILE A 83 7.98 -2.55 -16.25
CA ILE A 83 8.15 -3.86 -16.89
C ILE A 83 9.14 -3.71 -18.04
N GLN A 84 10.22 -4.49 -18.00
CA GLN A 84 11.24 -4.57 -19.04
C GLN A 84 11.26 -5.99 -19.59
N THR A 85 10.55 -6.21 -20.70
CA THR A 85 10.45 -7.52 -21.37
C THR A 85 11.75 -7.88 -22.07
N SER A 86 12.03 -9.18 -22.19
CA SER A 86 13.15 -9.72 -22.98
C SER A 86 12.62 -10.29 -24.32
N ASP A 87 13.09 -11.48 -24.72
CA ASP A 87 12.75 -12.10 -26.01
C ASP A 87 11.36 -12.77 -26.00
N GLU A 88 10.81 -13.07 -24.83
CA GLU A 88 9.51 -13.70 -24.66
C GLU A 88 8.45 -12.67 -24.20
N PRO A 89 7.24 -12.66 -24.79
CA PRO A 89 6.16 -11.81 -24.32
C PRO A 89 5.74 -12.19 -22.89
N LEU A 90 5.46 -11.18 -22.08
CA LEU A 90 4.88 -11.32 -20.74
C LEU A 90 3.39 -10.99 -20.80
N ILE A 91 2.57 -11.85 -20.20
CA ILE A 91 1.15 -11.59 -19.93
C ILE A 91 0.99 -11.31 -18.44
N LEU A 92 0.44 -10.14 -18.09
CA LEU A 92 0.01 -9.82 -16.72
C LEU A 92 -1.46 -10.22 -16.59
N GLU A 93 -1.72 -11.39 -16.01
CA GLU A 93 -3.07 -11.96 -15.89
C GLU A 93 -3.89 -11.20 -14.86
N LYS A 94 -3.30 -10.94 -13.69
CA LYS A 94 -3.94 -10.25 -12.58
C LYS A 94 -2.94 -9.42 -11.79
N TYR A 95 -3.43 -8.30 -11.30
CA TYR A 95 -2.77 -7.51 -10.28
C TYR A 95 -3.80 -7.08 -9.24
N TYR A 96 -3.64 -7.52 -8.00
CA TYR A 96 -4.61 -7.26 -6.94
C TYR A 96 -3.94 -7.13 -5.58
N HIS A 97 -4.67 -6.54 -4.64
CA HIS A 97 -4.20 -6.34 -3.28
C HIS A 97 -4.94 -7.28 -2.32
N VAL A 98 -4.17 -8.02 -1.53
CA VAL A 98 -4.69 -8.77 -0.38
C VAL A 98 -4.46 -7.92 0.87
N SER A 99 -5.49 -7.24 1.35
CA SER A 99 -5.42 -6.42 2.56
C SER A 99 -5.06 -7.27 3.78
N CYS A 100 -4.17 -6.76 4.62
CA CYS A 100 -3.76 -7.43 5.85
C CYS A 100 -3.67 -6.43 7.00
N GLN A 101 -4.51 -6.66 8.00
CA GLN A 101 -4.65 -5.87 9.21
C GLN A 101 -5.26 -6.74 10.30
N ALA A 102 -5.04 -6.38 11.55
CA ALA A 102 -5.72 -7.04 12.67
C ALA A 102 -7.24 -6.96 12.50
N PRO A 103 -8.00 -8.01 12.88
CA PRO A 103 -9.46 -8.06 12.72
C PRO A 103 -10.17 -7.24 13.81
N ILE A 104 -9.91 -5.91 13.83
CA ILE A 104 -10.53 -4.99 14.78
C ILE A 104 -11.88 -4.52 14.21
N GLU A 105 -12.93 -4.66 15.00
CA GLU A 105 -14.29 -4.22 14.63
C GLU A 105 -14.54 -2.77 15.06
N LYS A 106 -15.15 -1.97 14.19
CA LYS A 106 -15.62 -0.61 14.52
C LYS A 106 -16.89 -0.71 15.37
N ARG A 107 -16.77 -0.60 16.69
CA ARG A 107 -17.90 -0.73 17.63
C ARG A 107 -18.63 0.58 17.93
N ALA A 108 -17.96 1.72 17.74
CA ALA A 108 -18.51 3.04 17.99
C ALA A 108 -18.89 3.75 16.68
N LEU A 109 -20.01 4.46 16.70
CA LEU A 109 -20.48 5.31 15.62
C LEU A 109 -20.43 6.77 16.07
N PHE A 110 -19.81 7.60 15.26
CA PHE A 110 -19.82 9.05 15.42
C PHE A 110 -20.27 9.64 14.10
N GLU A 111 -21.47 10.21 14.10
CA GLU A 111 -22.06 10.83 12.92
C GLU A 111 -22.34 12.29 13.20
N THR A 112 -21.95 13.11 12.25
CA THR A 112 -22.34 14.51 12.21
C THR A 112 -22.98 14.78 10.85
N GLY A 113 -23.82 15.81 10.76
CA GLY A 113 -24.32 16.27 9.46
C GLY A 113 -23.23 16.91 8.59
N ASP A 114 -22.00 17.02 9.08
CA ASP A 114 -20.87 17.63 8.40
C ASP A 114 -20.02 16.57 7.68
N SER A 115 -19.95 16.68 6.34
CA SER A 115 -19.18 15.77 5.50
C SER A 115 -17.68 15.77 5.79
N LEU A 116 -17.11 16.91 6.22
CA LEU A 116 -15.69 17.02 6.54
C LEU A 116 -15.37 16.22 7.80
N VAL A 117 -16.21 16.34 8.83
CA VAL A 117 -16.02 15.62 10.09
C VAL A 117 -16.16 14.12 9.89
N ASN A 118 -17.14 13.67 9.09
CA ASN A 118 -17.29 12.25 8.75
C ASN A 118 -16.04 11.72 8.02
N TRP A 119 -15.51 12.48 7.06
CA TRP A 119 -14.26 12.14 6.37
C TRP A 119 -13.06 12.05 7.33
N MET A 120 -12.95 12.96 8.29
CA MET A 120 -11.87 12.92 9.31
C MET A 120 -11.95 11.66 10.17
N MET A 121 -13.16 11.24 10.56
CA MET A 121 -13.36 10.02 11.34
C MET A 121 -13.03 8.76 10.54
N ASP A 122 -13.39 8.71 9.26
CA ASP A 122 -13.06 7.59 8.38
C ASP A 122 -11.56 7.51 8.11
N ALA A 123 -10.88 8.66 7.93
CA ALA A 123 -9.43 8.72 7.80
C ALA A 123 -8.73 8.22 9.08
N GLY A 124 -9.17 8.70 10.26
CA GLY A 124 -8.62 8.26 11.55
C GLY A 124 -8.81 6.78 11.80
N TRP A 125 -10.01 6.24 11.54
CA TRP A 125 -10.28 4.81 11.64
C TRP A 125 -9.38 4.00 10.71
N ARG A 126 -9.22 4.42 9.45
CA ARG A 126 -8.33 3.75 8.50
C ARG A 126 -6.89 3.74 9.00
N THR A 127 -6.38 4.85 9.52
CA THR A 127 -5.02 4.94 10.08
C THR A 127 -4.81 3.96 11.22
N VAL A 128 -5.71 3.92 12.20
CA VAL A 128 -5.59 2.96 13.32
C VAL A 128 -5.67 1.53 12.81
N SER A 129 -6.59 1.24 11.88
CA SER A 129 -6.79 -0.08 11.31
C SER A 129 -5.54 -0.62 10.60
N ILE A 130 -4.88 0.17 9.75
CA ILE A 130 -3.69 -0.29 9.01
C ILE A 130 -2.43 -0.37 9.88
N CYS A 131 -2.30 0.49 10.90
CA CYS A 131 -1.20 0.42 11.86
C CYS A 131 -1.40 -0.69 12.91
N SER A 132 -2.58 -1.31 12.97
CA SER A 132 -2.87 -2.41 13.89
C SER A 132 -2.57 -3.75 13.22
N GLN A 133 -1.43 -4.35 13.58
CA GLN A 133 -1.03 -5.71 13.17
C GLN A 133 -0.97 -6.61 14.42
N ASP A 134 -0.03 -7.56 14.48
CA ASP A 134 0.24 -8.31 15.72
C ASP A 134 0.62 -7.38 16.89
N MET A 135 1.12 -6.18 16.57
CA MET A 135 1.35 -5.06 17.48
C MET A 135 0.84 -3.77 16.83
N LEU A 136 0.67 -2.72 17.63
CA LEU A 136 0.39 -1.39 17.09
C LEU A 136 1.69 -0.72 16.65
N PHE A 137 1.75 -0.37 15.37
CA PHE A 137 2.89 0.31 14.78
C PHE A 137 2.79 1.84 14.90
N SER A 138 3.95 2.49 14.96
CA SER A 138 4.09 3.95 14.87
C SER A 138 3.50 4.54 13.60
N ASP A 139 3.64 3.81 12.51
CA ASP A 139 3.29 4.21 11.15
C ASP A 139 3.14 2.95 10.28
N ALA A 140 2.57 3.12 9.09
CA ALA A 140 2.29 2.02 8.20
C ALA A 140 3.47 1.67 7.26
N ALA A 141 4.34 2.62 6.91
CA ALA A 141 5.14 2.53 5.68
C ALA A 141 6.66 2.61 5.87
N TYR A 142 7.13 3.31 6.91
CA TYR A 142 8.51 3.74 7.06
C TYR A 142 9.20 3.03 8.23
N GLU A 143 8.76 3.29 9.46
CA GLU A 143 9.45 2.79 10.66
C GLU A 143 8.87 1.48 11.17
N GLN A 144 7.54 1.32 11.14
CA GLN A 144 6.82 0.11 11.56
C GLN A 144 7.29 -0.44 12.91
N ILE A 145 7.60 0.45 13.86
CA ILE A 145 8.09 0.07 15.19
C ILE A 145 6.90 -0.10 16.13
N SER A 146 7.01 -1.03 17.07
CA SER A 146 6.04 -1.14 18.16
C SER A 146 6.20 0.02 19.14
N ILE A 147 5.10 0.71 19.45
CA ILE A 147 5.07 1.75 20.49
C ILE A 147 4.61 1.13 21.82
N PRO A 148 5.44 1.09 22.88
CA PRO A 148 5.13 0.39 24.13
C PRO A 148 3.91 0.90 24.90
N GLU A 149 3.58 2.20 24.81
CA GLU A 149 2.64 2.86 25.72
C GLU A 149 1.18 2.91 25.25
N ILE A 150 0.84 2.37 24.08
CA ILE A 150 -0.53 2.47 23.53
C ILE A 150 -1.47 1.33 23.98
N HIS A 151 -0.96 0.31 24.70
CA HIS A 151 -1.81 -0.73 25.33
C HIS A 151 -2.91 -0.14 26.25
N ALA A 152 -2.73 1.09 26.76
CA ALA A 152 -3.73 1.78 27.56
C ALA A 152 -4.92 2.31 26.72
N PHE A 153 -4.72 2.74 25.47
CA PHE A 153 -5.78 3.38 24.67
C PHE A 153 -6.79 2.40 24.06
N THR A 154 -6.37 1.18 23.74
CA THR A 154 -7.29 0.13 23.26
C THR A 154 -8.28 -0.33 24.34
N THR A 155 -7.96 -0.14 25.62
CA THR A 155 -8.86 -0.48 26.73
C THR A 155 -9.94 0.58 26.97
N PHE A 156 -9.76 1.81 26.45
CA PHE A 156 -10.71 2.92 26.63
C PHE A 156 -11.71 3.11 25.48
N LEU A 157 -11.68 2.25 24.45
CA LEU A 157 -12.61 2.29 23.31
C LEU A 157 -13.59 1.09 23.26
N CYS A 158 -13.70 0.34 24.36
CA CYS A 158 -14.77 -0.65 24.57
C CYS A 158 -15.82 -0.14 25.56
#